data_AF-A0A2A3LJU3-F1
#
_entry.id   AF-A0A2A3LJU3-F1
#
_cell.length_a   1.000
_cell.length_b   1.000
_cell.length_c   1.000
_cell.angle_alpha   90.00
_cell.angle_beta   90.00
_cell.angle_gamma   90.00
#
_symmetry.space_group_name_H-M   'P 1'
#
loop_
_entity.id
_entity.type
_entity.pdbx_description
1 polymer ?
#
loop_
_entity_poly.entity_id
_entity_poly.type
_entity_poly.pdbx_seq_one_letter_code
_entity_poly.pdbx_strand_id
1 'polypeptide(L)'
;MTGTGIQGPSTRIVSARRMFQWLSYLQYLALLAALVFAVRAGFAAAGSATSGWAPVYEAANMVLLHAGIGIGLSSLQDPGKTQNAVSRRAWEDPRTGPWMLGLIAGYALGAMVLGLVGAYVSGDPLLGQLSLGLLAFGLGMVGLLQTAMEMREHHRLDRNPPLAHGTAVEPLR
;
A
#
# COMPACT_ATOMS: atom_id res chain seq x y z
N MET A 1 -24.61 -55.39 2.42
CA MET A 1 -25.11 -54.14 3.02
C MET A 1 -24.06 -53.06 2.79
N THR A 2 -24.14 -52.35 1.67
CA THR A 2 -23.17 -51.33 1.23
C THR A 2 -23.70 -49.96 1.64
N GLY A 3 -23.04 -49.33 2.62
CA GLY A 3 -23.36 -47.99 3.08
C GLY A 3 -22.85 -46.93 2.10
N THR A 4 -23.74 -46.34 1.31
CA THR A 4 -23.49 -45.14 0.52
C THR A 4 -23.54 -43.92 1.43
N GLY A 5 -22.36 -43.50 1.92
CA GLY A 5 -22.22 -42.21 2.60
C GLY A 5 -22.32 -41.07 1.58
N ILE A 6 -23.48 -40.44 1.51
CA ILE A 6 -23.66 -39.18 0.77
C ILE A 6 -22.99 -38.08 1.60
N GLN A 7 -21.79 -37.67 1.20
CA GLN A 7 -21.18 -36.43 1.69
C GLN A 7 -21.98 -35.27 1.09
N GLY A 8 -22.80 -34.62 1.92
CA GLY A 8 -23.49 -33.39 1.55
C GLY A 8 -22.49 -32.26 1.24
N PRO A 9 -22.90 -31.26 0.43
CA PRO A 9 -22.02 -30.17 0.03
C PRO A 9 -21.53 -29.40 1.25
N SER A 10 -20.22 -29.37 1.46
CA SER A 10 -19.60 -28.54 2.51
C SER A 10 -19.85 -27.07 2.18
N THR A 11 -20.71 -26.44 2.99
CA THR A 11 -20.90 -24.98 2.98
C THR A 11 -19.56 -24.34 3.31
N ARG A 12 -18.85 -23.86 2.27
CA ARG A 12 -17.57 -23.17 2.43
C ARG A 12 -17.81 -21.91 3.24
N ILE A 13 -17.47 -21.94 4.52
CA ILE A 13 -17.22 -20.71 5.29
C ILE A 13 -16.17 -19.95 4.49
N VAL A 14 -16.54 -18.79 3.95
CA VAL A 14 -15.58 -17.92 3.27
C VAL A 14 -14.56 -17.54 4.34
N SER A 15 -13.37 -18.13 4.25
CA SER A 15 -12.27 -17.81 5.18
C SER A 15 -12.02 -16.30 5.12
N ALA A 16 -11.89 -15.64 6.28
CA ALA A 16 -11.64 -14.20 6.38
C ALA A 16 -10.50 -13.75 5.44
N ARG A 17 -9.46 -14.58 5.29
CA ARG A 17 -8.35 -14.38 4.34
C ARG A 17 -8.84 -14.14 2.91
N ARG A 18 -9.82 -14.91 2.43
CA ARG A 18 -10.39 -14.76 1.09
C ARG A 18 -11.15 -13.44 0.94
N MET A 19 -11.84 -12.97 1.99
CA MET A 19 -12.51 -11.67 1.96
C MET A 19 -11.51 -10.52 1.88
N PHE A 20 -10.44 -10.56 2.67
CA PHE A 20 -9.37 -9.55 2.61
C PHE A 20 -8.69 -9.51 1.23
N GLN A 21 -8.48 -10.66 0.60
CA GLN A 21 -7.94 -10.72 -0.76
C GLN A 21 -8.90 -10.16 -1.81
N TRP A 22 -10.21 -10.36 -1.67
CA TRP A 22 -11.17 -9.70 -2.56
C TRP A 22 -11.21 -8.19 -2.35
N LEU A 23 -11.17 -7.76 -1.09
CA LEU A 23 -11.20 -6.35 -0.73
C LEU A 23 -9.94 -5.62 -1.23
N SER A 24 -8.79 -6.28 -1.25
CA SER A 24 -7.56 -5.69 -1.76
C SER A 24 -7.63 -5.36 -3.26
N TYR A 25 -8.44 -6.05 -4.06
CA TYR A 25 -8.61 -5.69 -5.49
C TYR A 25 -9.34 -4.36 -5.69
N LEU A 26 -10.10 -3.89 -4.69
CA LEU A 26 -10.70 -2.55 -4.73
C LEU A 26 -9.63 -1.45 -4.78
N GLN A 27 -8.39 -1.75 -4.38
CA GLN A 27 -7.23 -0.89 -4.62
C GLN A 27 -7.14 -0.40 -6.06
N TYR A 28 -7.30 -1.29 -7.04
CA TYR A 28 -7.09 -0.92 -8.45
C TYR A 28 -8.14 0.07 -8.93
N LEU A 29 -9.38 -0.06 -8.43
CA LEU A 29 -10.45 0.90 -8.71
C LEU A 29 -10.16 2.25 -8.05
N ALA A 30 -9.69 2.25 -6.80
CA ALA A 30 -9.30 3.48 -6.10
C ALA A 30 -8.10 4.17 -6.80
N LEU A 31 -7.07 3.43 -7.20
CA LEU A 31 -5.92 3.99 -7.93
C LEU A 31 -6.30 4.48 -9.34
N LEU A 32 -7.24 3.82 -10.02
CA LEU A 32 -7.77 4.30 -11.28
C LEU A 32 -8.51 5.64 -11.10
N ALA A 33 -9.33 5.75 -10.06
CA ALA A 33 -9.99 7.02 -9.72
C ALA A 33 -8.96 8.11 -9.41
N ALA A 34 -7.93 7.80 -8.62
CA ALA A 34 -6.83 8.74 -8.35
C ALA A 34 -6.14 9.20 -9.64
N LEU A 35 -5.90 8.29 -10.59
CA LEU A 35 -5.29 8.63 -11.88
C LEU A 35 -6.19 9.55 -12.71
N VAL A 36 -7.50 9.29 -12.76
CA VAL A 36 -8.47 10.16 -13.45
C VAL A 36 -8.45 11.57 -12.85
N PHE A 37 -8.45 11.68 -11.52
CA PHE A 37 -8.36 12.98 -10.86
C PHE A 37 -7.00 13.65 -11.06
N ALA A 38 -5.91 12.89 -11.19
CA ALA A 38 -4.58 13.44 -11.46
C ALA A 38 -4.52 14.06 -12.86
N VAL A 39 -5.10 13.38 -13.86
CA VAL A 39 -5.26 13.93 -15.22
C VAL A 39 -6.11 15.20 -15.19
N ARG A 40 -7.23 15.19 -14.45
CA ARG A 40 -8.07 16.37 -14.25
C ARG A 40 -7.31 17.52 -13.57
N ALA A 41 -6.51 17.24 -12.55
CA ALA A 41 -5.68 18.24 -11.88
C ALA A 41 -4.65 18.85 -12.85
N GLY A 42 -4.06 18.03 -13.73
CA GLY A 42 -3.14 18.51 -14.78
C GLY A 42 -3.82 19.47 -15.76
N PHE A 43 -5.02 19.13 -16.25
CA PHE A 43 -5.78 20.04 -17.11
C PHE A 43 -6.21 21.32 -16.38
N ALA A 44 -6.66 21.21 -15.12
CA ALA A 44 -6.98 22.37 -14.30
C ALA A 44 -5.76 23.28 -14.07
N ALA A 45 -4.58 22.69 -13.85
CA ALA A 45 -3.34 23.43 -13.67
C ALA A 45 -2.94 24.17 -14.96
N ALA A 46 -3.11 23.54 -16.12
CA ALA A 46 -2.86 24.18 -17.41
C ALA A 46 -3.80 25.38 -17.67
N GLY A 47 -5.04 25.32 -17.20
CA GLY A 47 -6.03 26.41 -17.29
C GLY A 47 -5.99 27.44 -16.15
N SER A 48 -5.14 27.23 -15.13
CA SER A 48 -5.19 27.96 -13.85
C SER A 48 -5.01 29.48 -13.98
N ALA A 49 -4.33 29.95 -15.02
CA ALA A 49 -4.19 31.39 -15.30
C ALA A 49 -5.55 32.08 -15.55
N THR A 50 -6.57 31.33 -15.99
CA THR A 50 -7.91 31.85 -16.30
C THR A 50 -8.95 31.45 -15.26
N SER A 51 -8.91 30.20 -14.76
CA SER A 51 -9.90 29.65 -13.83
C SER A 51 -9.49 29.71 -12.36
N GLY A 52 -8.28 30.20 -12.07
CA GLY A 52 -7.68 30.16 -10.75
C GLY A 52 -7.21 28.76 -10.33
N TRP A 53 -6.70 28.66 -9.11
CA TRP A 53 -6.13 27.43 -8.54
C TRP A 53 -7.16 26.53 -7.84
N ALA A 54 -8.37 27.02 -7.60
CA ALA A 54 -9.36 26.27 -6.85
C ALA A 54 -9.68 24.88 -7.45
N PRO A 55 -9.91 24.75 -8.77
CA PRO A 55 -10.15 23.44 -9.38
C PRO A 55 -8.95 22.49 -9.31
N VAL A 56 -7.73 23.03 -9.20
CA VAL A 56 -6.49 22.25 -9.05
C VAL A 56 -6.45 21.61 -7.66
N TYR A 57 -6.71 22.41 -6.61
CA TYR A 57 -6.71 21.91 -5.24
C TYR A 57 -7.84 20.92 -4.98
N GLU A 58 -9.03 21.13 -5.54
CA GLU A 58 -10.13 20.17 -5.48
C GLU A 58 -9.75 18.83 -6.14
N ALA A 59 -9.19 18.87 -7.35
CA ALA A 59 -8.78 17.66 -8.05
C ALA A 59 -7.62 16.96 -7.32
N ALA A 60 -6.63 17.72 -6.82
CA ALA A 60 -5.52 17.18 -6.04
C ALA A 60 -5.99 16.53 -4.73
N ASN A 61 -6.98 17.11 -4.05
CA ASN A 61 -7.58 16.50 -2.87
C ASN A 61 -8.18 15.12 -3.19
N MET A 62 -8.91 15.02 -4.31
CA MET A 62 -9.47 13.74 -4.76
C MET A 62 -8.38 12.74 -5.13
N VAL A 63 -7.26 13.16 -5.72
CA VAL A 63 -6.10 12.29 -5.93
C VAL A 63 -5.60 11.73 -4.60
N LEU A 64 -5.35 12.59 -3.61
CA LEU A 64 -4.80 12.19 -2.31
C LEU A 64 -5.74 11.22 -1.58
N LEU A 65 -7.04 11.51 -1.56
CA LEU A 65 -8.06 10.64 -0.96
C LEU A 65 -8.07 9.24 -1.60
N HIS A 66 -8.16 9.17 -2.92
CA HIS A 66 -8.28 7.90 -3.63
C HIS A 66 -6.96 7.12 -3.64
N ALA A 67 -5.83 7.81 -3.73
CA ALA A 67 -4.51 7.20 -3.59
C ALA A 67 -4.32 6.63 -2.17
N GLY A 68 -4.70 7.38 -1.13
CA GLY A 68 -4.68 6.91 0.26
C GLY A 68 -5.51 5.64 0.46
N ILE A 69 -6.74 5.63 -0.04
CA ILE A 69 -7.61 4.44 0.00
C ILE A 69 -6.97 3.27 -0.76
N GLY A 70 -6.49 3.49 -1.98
CA GLY A 70 -5.89 2.44 -2.80
C GLY A 70 -4.65 1.83 -2.14
N ILE A 71 -3.73 2.69 -1.69
CA ILE A 71 -2.52 2.26 -0.98
C ILE A 71 -2.88 1.55 0.33
N GLY A 72 -3.84 2.07 1.10
CA GLY A 72 -4.29 1.43 2.33
C GLY A 72 -4.85 0.02 2.09
N LEU A 73 -5.66 -0.16 1.04
CA LEU A 73 -6.22 -1.46 0.65
C LEU A 73 -5.15 -2.43 0.14
N SER A 74 -4.05 -1.93 -0.40
CA SER A 74 -2.90 -2.77 -0.81
C SER A 74 -2.29 -3.54 0.35
N SER A 75 -2.43 -3.03 1.58
CA SER A 75 -1.90 -3.71 2.77
C SER A 75 -2.61 -5.02 3.11
N LEU A 76 -3.83 -5.21 2.58
CA LEU A 76 -4.62 -6.43 2.74
C LEU A 76 -4.14 -7.58 1.83
N GLN A 77 -3.25 -7.30 0.88
CA GLN A 77 -2.63 -8.32 0.04
C GLN A 77 -1.66 -9.18 0.84
N ASP A 78 -1.34 -10.37 0.32
CA ASP A 78 -0.45 -11.29 1.03
C ASP A 78 1.01 -10.78 1.01
N PRO A 79 1.60 -10.42 2.18
CA PRO A 79 2.97 -9.92 2.25
C PRO A 79 4.02 -11.01 2.00
N GLY A 80 3.65 -12.30 2.03
CA GLY A 80 4.57 -13.42 1.85
C GLY A 80 5.09 -13.61 0.41
N LYS A 81 4.62 -12.81 -0.56
CA LYS A 81 5.04 -12.90 -1.96
C LYS A 81 5.65 -11.59 -2.42
N THR A 82 6.98 -11.52 -2.47
CA THR A 82 7.67 -10.46 -3.23
C THR A 82 7.46 -10.69 -4.72
N GLN A 83 6.64 -9.82 -5.35
CA GLN A 83 6.27 -9.95 -6.76
C GLN A 83 7.38 -9.56 -7.73
N ASN A 84 8.47 -8.90 -7.28
CA ASN A 84 9.46 -8.31 -8.18
C ASN A 84 10.91 -8.48 -7.67
N ALA A 85 11.85 -8.83 -8.56
CA ALA A 85 13.25 -9.10 -8.22
C ALA A 85 13.98 -7.87 -7.66
N VAL A 86 13.62 -6.67 -8.13
CA VAL A 86 14.15 -5.39 -7.63
C VAL A 86 13.65 -5.10 -6.21
N SER A 87 12.36 -5.34 -5.95
CA SER A 87 11.79 -5.20 -4.61
C SER A 87 12.42 -6.20 -3.65
N ARG A 88 12.59 -7.46 -4.09
CA ARG A 88 13.24 -8.51 -3.29
C ARG A 88 14.66 -8.10 -2.89
N ARG A 89 15.47 -7.61 -3.83
CA ARG A 89 16.84 -7.12 -3.56
C ARG A 89 16.88 -5.97 -2.56
N ALA A 90 15.90 -5.05 -2.61
CA ALA A 90 15.82 -3.94 -1.68
C ALA A 90 15.42 -4.36 -0.25
N TRP A 91 14.64 -5.45 -0.11
CA TRP A 91 14.20 -5.98 1.18
C TRP A 91 15.15 -7.01 1.79
N GLU A 92 15.93 -7.72 0.97
CA GLU A 92 16.96 -8.68 1.40
C GLU A 92 18.23 -7.98 1.93
N ASP A 93 18.55 -6.78 1.43
CA ASP A 93 19.75 -6.04 1.84
C ASP A 93 19.56 -5.42 3.25
N PRO A 94 20.46 -5.72 4.22
CA PRO A 94 20.39 -5.20 5.58
C PRO A 94 20.51 -3.68 5.67
N ARG A 95 21.09 -3.01 4.67
CA ARG A 95 21.29 -1.55 4.66
C ARG A 95 20.13 -0.80 3.98
N THR A 96 19.62 -1.34 2.88
CA THR A 96 18.60 -0.67 2.06
C THR A 96 17.21 -0.79 2.67
N GLY A 97 16.88 -1.93 3.29
CA GLY A 97 15.58 -2.18 3.90
C GLY A 97 15.19 -1.14 4.97
N PRO A 98 16.03 -0.88 5.99
CA PRO A 98 15.76 0.13 7.01
C PRO A 98 15.61 1.55 6.43
N TRP A 99 16.41 1.91 5.43
CA TRP A 99 16.33 3.23 4.81
C TRP A 99 15.01 3.43 4.05
N MET A 100 14.56 2.41 3.30
CA MET A 100 13.29 2.46 2.60
C MET A 100 12.10 2.51 3.57
N LEU A 101 12.15 1.76 4.69
CA LEU A 101 11.16 1.88 5.76
C LEU A 101 11.16 3.29 6.36
N GLY A 102 12.34 3.87 6.60
CA GLY A 102 12.50 5.24 7.09
C GLY A 102 11.89 6.28 6.14
N LEU A 103 12.08 6.11 4.83
CA LEU A 103 11.45 6.98 3.83
C LEU A 103 9.93 6.86 3.83
N ILE A 104 9.39 5.64 3.80
CA ILE A 104 7.94 5.41 3.81
C ILE A 104 7.33 6.01 5.08
N ALA A 105 7.95 5.77 6.24
CA ALA A 105 7.53 6.34 7.52
C ALA A 105 7.61 7.87 7.50
N GLY A 106 8.68 8.45 6.96
CA GLY A 106 8.84 9.90 6.81
C GLY A 106 7.75 10.51 5.93
N TYR A 107 7.42 9.90 4.79
CA TYR A 107 6.33 10.35 3.93
C TYR A 107 4.96 10.21 4.61
N ALA A 108 4.69 9.08 5.26
CA ALA A 108 3.43 8.85 5.95
C ALA A 108 3.22 9.87 7.07
N LEU A 109 4.20 10.01 7.97
CA LEU A 109 4.15 10.96 9.09
C LEU A 109 4.14 12.41 8.60
N GLY A 110 4.98 12.74 7.62
CA GLY A 110 5.02 14.08 7.02
C GLY A 110 3.66 14.47 6.42
N ALA A 111 3.04 13.58 5.64
CA ALA A 111 1.71 13.81 5.09
C ALA A 111 0.65 13.95 6.20
N MET A 112 0.67 13.09 7.22
CA MET A 112 -0.28 13.18 8.34
C MET A 112 -0.12 14.49 9.12
N VAL A 113 1.12 14.88 9.47
CA VAL A 113 1.39 16.11 10.23
C VAL A 113 1.00 17.34 9.41
N LEU A 114 1.44 17.43 8.16
CA LEU A 114 1.09 18.56 7.28
C LEU A 114 -0.41 18.61 7.01
N GLY A 115 -1.06 17.46 6.82
CA GLY A 115 -2.51 17.38 6.65
C GLY A 115 -3.27 17.79 7.91
N LEU A 116 -2.80 17.40 9.09
CA LEU A 116 -3.44 17.82 10.34
C LEU A 116 -3.24 19.32 10.58
N VAL A 117 -2.00 19.81 10.48
CA VAL A 117 -1.68 21.23 10.66
C VAL A 117 -2.45 22.08 9.67
N GLY A 118 -2.43 21.73 8.38
CA GLY A 118 -3.15 22.48 7.35
C GLY A 118 -4.66 22.47 7.54
N ALA A 119 -5.25 21.37 8.02
CA ALA A 119 -6.68 21.27 8.29
C ALA A 119 -7.14 22.22 9.42
N TYR A 120 -6.30 22.43 10.44
CA TYR A 120 -6.65 23.27 11.60
C TYR A 120 -6.14 24.71 11.52
N VAL A 121 -5.12 24.98 10.71
CA VAL A 121 -4.44 26.30 10.67
C VAL A 121 -4.82 27.13 9.44
N SER A 122 -5.20 26.50 8.31
CA SER A 122 -5.27 27.20 7.02
C SER A 122 -6.28 28.34 6.95
N GLY A 123 -7.37 28.31 7.73
CA GLY A 123 -8.46 29.30 7.70
C GLY A 123 -9.28 29.33 6.41
N ASP A 124 -8.71 28.86 5.30
CA ASP A 124 -9.31 28.68 3.99
C ASP A 124 -9.97 27.28 3.90
N PRO A 125 -11.29 27.18 3.64
CA PRO A 125 -11.98 25.90 3.50
C PRO A 125 -11.37 24.96 2.46
N LEU A 126 -10.83 25.50 1.37
CA LEU A 126 -10.26 24.71 0.28
C LEU A 126 -8.93 24.09 0.68
N LEU A 127 -8.05 24.87 1.33
CA LEU A 127 -6.81 24.35 1.89
C LEU A 127 -7.11 23.33 2.99
N GLY A 128 -8.11 23.59 3.83
CA GLY A 128 -8.58 22.64 4.84
C GLY A 128 -8.98 21.29 4.24
N GLN A 129 -9.75 21.29 3.14
CA GLN A 129 -10.11 20.06 2.43
C GLN A 129 -8.91 19.34 1.85
N LEU A 130 -8.02 20.04 1.15
CA LEU A 130 -6.78 19.47 0.61
C LEU A 130 -5.92 18.83 1.70
N SER A 131 -5.84 19.49 2.87
CA SER A 131 -5.13 18.99 4.03
C SER A 131 -5.77 17.71 4.61
N LEU A 132 -7.10 17.60 4.61
CA LEU A 132 -7.77 16.34 4.97
C LEU A 132 -7.46 15.22 3.97
N GLY A 133 -7.37 15.52 2.67
CA GLY A 133 -6.91 14.56 1.67
C GLY A 133 -5.47 14.10 1.92
N LEU A 134 -4.57 15.03 2.26
CA LEU A 134 -3.18 14.71 2.59
C LEU A 134 -3.08 13.84 3.85
N LEU A 135 -3.91 14.11 4.86
CA LEU A 135 -4.03 13.28 6.05
C LEU A 135 -4.51 11.86 5.71
N ALA A 136 -5.55 11.73 4.88
CA ALA A 136 -6.06 10.44 4.42
C ALA A 136 -5.01 9.65 3.60
N PHE A 137 -4.25 10.34 2.75
CA PHE A 137 -3.11 9.76 2.04
C PHE A 137 -2.06 9.21 3.02
N GLY A 138 -1.68 10.02 4.02
CA GLY A 138 -0.74 9.60 5.06
C GLY A 138 -1.22 8.36 5.83
N LEU A 139 -2.50 8.29 6.19
CA LEU A 139 -3.10 7.10 6.81
C LEU A 139 -3.03 5.87 5.90
N GLY A 140 -3.29 6.03 4.60
CA GLY A 140 -3.10 4.94 3.62
C GLY A 140 -1.65 4.44 3.57
N MET A 141 -0.69 5.35 3.60
CA MET A 141 0.74 5.04 3.62
C MET A 141 1.18 4.28 4.89
N VAL A 142 0.49 4.45 6.03
CA VAL A 142 0.73 3.63 7.23
C VAL A 142 0.42 2.16 6.97
N GLY A 143 -0.65 1.85 6.23
CA GLY A 143 -0.95 0.48 5.82
C GLY A 143 0.18 -0.12 4.98
N LEU A 144 0.71 0.63 4.01
CA LEU A 144 1.86 0.21 3.22
C LEU A 144 3.11 0.00 4.08
N LEU A 145 3.35 0.87 5.08
CA LEU A 145 4.47 0.72 6.02
C LEU A 145 4.37 -0.59 6.81
N GLN A 146 3.17 -0.95 7.30
CA GLN A 146 2.95 -2.21 8.01
C GLN A 146 3.30 -3.41 7.14
N THR A 147 2.76 -3.46 5.93
CA THR A 147 3.06 -4.52 4.96
C THR A 147 4.55 -4.57 4.62
N ALA A 148 5.20 -3.42 4.44
CA ALA A 148 6.63 -3.33 4.17
C ALA A 148 7.48 -3.85 5.33
N MET A 149 7.09 -3.59 6.59
CA MET A 149 7.76 -4.13 7.77
C MET A 149 7.63 -5.65 7.82
N GLU A 150 6.44 -6.20 7.56
CA GLU A 150 6.20 -7.65 7.52
C GLU A 150 6.96 -8.35 6.39
N MET A 151 6.99 -7.72 5.19
CA MET A 151 7.77 -8.19 4.05
C MET A 151 9.27 -8.24 4.38
N ARG A 152 9.81 -7.18 5.01
CA ARG A 152 11.21 -7.15 5.45
C ARG A 152 11.48 -8.23 6.50
N GLU A 153 10.57 -8.45 7.45
CA GLU A 153 10.74 -9.50 8.46
C GLU A 153 10.86 -10.89 7.83
N HIS A 154 10.04 -11.19 6.82
CA HIS A 154 10.06 -12.49 6.15
C HIS A 154 11.27 -12.70 5.23
N HIS A 155 11.72 -11.65 4.54
CA HIS A 155 12.72 -11.76 3.46
C HIS A 155 14.15 -11.40 3.86
N ARG A 156 14.39 -10.93 5.09
CA ARG A 156 15.73 -10.53 5.51
C ARG A 156 16.68 -11.73 5.66
N LEU A 157 17.82 -11.69 4.97
CA LEU A 157 18.80 -12.79 4.92
C LEU A 157 19.69 -12.87 6.18
N ASP A 158 19.75 -11.77 6.95
CA ASP A 158 20.41 -11.70 8.26
C ASP A 158 19.76 -12.64 9.29
N ARG A 159 18.45 -12.85 9.22
CA ARG A 159 17.68 -13.71 10.13
C ARG A 159 17.27 -15.05 9.52
N ASN A 160 17.00 -15.10 8.21
CA ASN A 160 16.65 -16.31 7.46
C ASN A 160 17.71 -16.62 6.39
N PRO A 161 18.93 -17.06 6.77
CA PRO A 161 19.92 -17.47 5.79
C PRO A 161 19.39 -18.66 4.98
N PRO A 162 19.66 -18.75 3.67
CA PRO A 162 19.33 -19.93 2.89
C PRO A 162 19.98 -21.14 3.55
N LEU A 163 19.19 -22.15 3.90
CA LEU A 163 19.74 -23.44 4.33
C LEU A 163 20.70 -23.89 3.23
N ALA A 164 21.99 -23.99 3.57
CA ALA A 164 22.98 -24.55 2.68
C ALA A 164 22.52 -25.95 2.30
N HIS A 165 21.95 -26.12 1.11
CA HIS A 165 21.72 -27.44 0.54
C HIS A 165 23.08 -28.11 0.46
N GLY A 166 23.19 -29.21 1.21
CA GLY A 166 24.45 -29.80 1.59
C GLY A 166 25.35 -30.08 0.40
N THR A 167 26.51 -29.46 0.41
CA THR A 167 27.73 -30.09 -0.09
C THR A 167 28.14 -31.17 0.92
N ALA A 168 27.32 -32.21 1.05
CA ALA A 168 27.79 -33.47 1.60
C ALA A 168 28.59 -34.13 0.48
N VAL A 169 29.89 -33.81 0.45
CA VAL A 169 30.85 -34.58 -0.36
C VAL A 169 30.83 -35.99 0.22
N GLU A 170 30.20 -36.90 -0.51
CA GLU A 170 30.23 -38.33 -0.24
C GLU A 170 31.68 -38.80 -0.37
N PRO A 171 32.32 -39.33 0.70
CA PRO A 171 33.65 -39.88 0.56
C PRO A 171 33.56 -41.19 -0.21
N LEU A 172 34.11 -41.18 -1.43
CA LEU A 172 34.38 -42.38 -2.22
C LEU A 172 35.14 -43.38 -1.33
N ARG A 173 34.50 -44.50 -1.01
CA ARG A 173 35.14 -45.70 -0.46
C ARG A 173 35.57 -46.62 -1.60
#